data_AF-A0A662LPN3-F1
#
_entry.id   AF-A0A662LPN3-F1
#
_cell.length_a   1.000
_cell.length_b   1.000
_cell.length_c   1.000
_cell.angle_alpha   90.00
_cell.angle_beta   90.00
_cell.angle_gamma   90.00
#
_symmetry.space_group_name_H-M   'P 1'
#
loop_
_entity.id
_entity.type
_entity.pdbx_description
1 polymer ?
#
loop_
_entity_poly.entity_id
_entity_poly.type
_entity_poly.pdbx_seq_one_letter_code
_entity_poly.pdbx_strand_id
1 'polypeptide(L)'
;MHVFQLVISCLLIIIVLVPSIMGIPITYFDSECDRFDFIEVNPTVQMPGKSCIFTSIIYPVMDIQSVRIVITVPNGSVIEAPMDYCLDGKYVFQVNFQDLGKYYFFINLDTKKEGLFQSSLYSFWISSSYLDKDSDMLPDEWEEKFGFNIENSDDAYIDSDNDGYTNLEEYRMNTNPLKNNIIENGWYKLSEKQMYLSISFLLFCILFLFSWYGVRRETT
;
A
#
# COMPACT_ATOMS: atom_id res chain seq x y z
N MET A 1 43.73 -10.82 -1.99
CA MET A 1 43.08 -9.49 -1.93
C MET A 1 42.45 -9.08 -3.25
N HIS A 2 43.13 -9.15 -4.40
CA HIS A 2 42.56 -8.73 -5.70
C HIS A 2 41.29 -9.48 -6.13
N VAL A 3 41.18 -10.79 -5.86
CA VAL A 3 39.99 -11.58 -6.20
C VAL A 3 38.77 -11.18 -5.37
N PHE A 4 38.96 -10.79 -4.11
CA PHE A 4 37.88 -10.38 -3.21
C PHE A 4 37.29 -9.02 -3.62
N GLN A 5 38.15 -8.11 -4.09
CA GLN A 5 37.76 -6.81 -4.64
C GLN A 5 37.00 -6.97 -5.97
N LEU A 6 37.39 -7.94 -6.80
CA LEU A 6 36.70 -8.28 -8.06
C LEU A 6 35.32 -8.89 -7.82
N VAL A 7 35.18 -9.75 -6.80
CA VAL A 7 33.90 -10.38 -6.44
C VAL A 7 32.93 -9.35 -5.87
N ILE A 8 33.41 -8.42 -5.03
CA ILE A 8 32.59 -7.31 -4.51
C ILE A 8 32.19 -6.35 -5.64
N SER A 9 33.09 -6.04 -6.58
CA SER A 9 32.72 -5.18 -7.72
C SER A 9 31.73 -5.87 -8.65
N CYS A 10 31.87 -7.18 -8.91
CA CYS A 10 30.89 -7.95 -9.68
C CYS A 10 29.53 -8.02 -8.97
N LEU A 11 29.48 -8.18 -7.65
CA LEU A 11 28.23 -8.15 -6.88
C LEU A 11 27.55 -6.78 -6.94
N LEU A 12 28.31 -5.70 -6.81
CA LEU A 12 27.79 -4.33 -6.97
C LEU A 12 27.28 -4.06 -8.40
N ILE A 13 27.98 -4.57 -9.42
CA ILE A 13 27.57 -4.47 -10.83
C ILE A 13 26.27 -5.25 -11.08
N ILE A 14 26.11 -6.44 -10.50
CA ILE A 14 24.89 -7.25 -10.62
C ILE A 14 23.71 -6.57 -9.90
N ILE A 15 23.91 -6.01 -8.71
CA ILE A 15 22.86 -5.30 -7.96
C ILE A 15 22.41 -4.03 -8.69
N VAL A 16 23.32 -3.33 -9.39
CA VAL A 16 23.02 -2.06 -10.07
C VAL A 16 22.51 -2.26 -11.50
N LEU A 17 22.94 -3.29 -12.23
CA LEU A 17 22.63 -3.45 -13.67
C LEU A 17 21.54 -4.47 -14.00
N VAL A 18 21.22 -5.41 -13.11
CA VAL A 18 20.13 -6.38 -13.34
C VAL A 18 18.77 -5.69 -13.56
N PRO A 19 18.41 -4.62 -12.83
CA PRO A 19 17.17 -3.88 -13.08
C PRO A 19 17.12 -3.23 -14.47
N SER A 20 18.25 -2.76 -15.01
CA SER A 20 18.31 -2.06 -16.30
C SER A 20 18.27 -2.98 -17.52
N ILE A 21 18.71 -4.24 -17.39
CA ILE A 21 18.82 -5.19 -18.50
C ILE A 21 17.50 -5.95 -18.74
N MET A 22 16.67 -6.12 -17.71
CA MET A 22 15.43 -6.88 -17.83
C MET A 22 14.29 -6.13 -18.54
N GLY A 23 14.48 -4.85 -18.89
CA GLY A 23 13.40 -4.05 -19.49
C GLY A 23 12.15 -3.98 -18.61
N ILE A 24 12.25 -4.40 -17.34
CA ILE A 24 11.33 -4.02 -16.30
C ILE A 24 11.57 -2.52 -16.22
N PRO A 25 10.62 -1.67 -16.64
CA PRO A 25 10.73 -0.30 -16.22
C PRO A 25 10.81 -0.41 -14.70
N ILE A 26 11.94 0.00 -14.12
CA ILE A 26 11.84 0.64 -12.83
C ILE A 26 11.02 1.88 -13.18
N THR A 27 9.71 1.72 -13.28
CA THR A 27 8.81 2.76 -12.89
C THR A 27 9.17 2.97 -11.44
N TYR A 28 10.20 3.80 -11.21
CA TYR A 28 9.98 4.91 -10.32
C TYR A 28 8.58 5.37 -10.71
N PHE A 29 7.63 5.11 -9.82
CA PHE A 29 6.33 5.75 -9.88
C PHE A 29 6.63 7.24 -9.77
N ASP A 30 7.04 7.82 -10.90
CA ASP A 30 7.27 9.23 -11.07
C ASP A 30 5.87 9.77 -11.30
N SER A 31 5.18 10.10 -10.20
CA SER A 31 4.05 11.05 -10.16
C SER A 31 3.27 11.05 -8.83
N GLU A 32 3.86 10.69 -7.70
CA GLU A 32 3.41 11.28 -6.43
C GLU A 32 4.51 12.21 -5.94
N CYS A 33 4.14 13.46 -5.68
CA CYS A 33 5.04 14.48 -5.15
C CYS A 33 5.88 13.87 -4.03
N ASP A 34 7.22 13.87 -4.20
CA ASP A 34 8.31 13.30 -3.36
C ASP A 34 8.38 13.91 -1.93
N ARG A 35 7.20 14.22 -1.39
CA ARG A 35 6.90 14.96 -0.18
C ARG A 35 5.84 14.24 0.66
N PHE A 36 4.97 13.44 0.06
CA PHE A 36 3.96 12.66 0.79
C PHE A 36 4.45 11.22 0.95
N ASP A 37 4.88 10.88 2.16
CA ASP A 37 5.42 9.55 2.48
C ASP A 37 4.31 8.56 2.83
N PHE A 38 3.21 9.07 3.41
CA PHE A 38 2.05 8.27 3.80
C PHE A 38 0.79 9.11 3.77
N ILE A 39 -0.30 8.55 3.23
CA ILE A 39 -1.65 9.12 3.29
C ILE A 39 -2.64 7.98 3.51
N GLU A 40 -3.47 8.10 4.53
CA GLU A 40 -4.51 7.11 4.85
C GLU A 40 -5.76 7.80 5.40
N VAL A 41 -6.90 7.19 5.15
CA VAL A 41 -8.15 7.47 5.86
C VAL A 41 -8.59 6.21 6.60
N ASN A 42 -8.87 6.35 7.90
CA ASN A 42 -9.30 5.25 8.74
C ASN A 42 -10.62 5.61 9.47
N PRO A 43 -11.67 4.80 9.35
CA PRO A 43 -11.79 3.65 8.46
C PRO A 43 -12.05 4.08 7.00
N THR A 44 -11.66 3.25 6.03
CA THR A 44 -11.93 3.49 4.59
C THR A 44 -13.43 3.41 4.25
N VAL A 45 -14.21 2.77 5.10
CA VAL A 45 -15.68 2.70 5.03
C VAL A 45 -16.24 3.03 6.40
N GLN A 46 -17.21 3.94 6.48
CA GLN A 46 -17.73 4.43 7.76
C GLN A 46 -19.26 4.63 7.75
N MET A 47 -19.91 4.39 8.89
CA MET A 47 -21.33 4.68 9.08
C MET A 47 -21.59 6.20 9.14
N PRO A 48 -22.76 6.68 8.69
CA PRO A 48 -23.11 8.09 8.77
C PRO A 48 -23.06 8.60 10.22
N GLY A 49 -22.45 9.76 10.42
CA GLY A 49 -22.30 10.43 11.70
C GLY A 49 -21.13 9.95 12.58
N LYS A 50 -20.41 8.91 12.16
CA LYS A 50 -19.17 8.46 12.83
C LYS A 50 -17.95 9.21 12.30
N SER A 51 -16.87 9.20 13.08
CA SER A 51 -15.63 9.90 12.74
C SER A 51 -14.78 9.13 11.74
N CYS A 52 -14.29 9.83 10.72
CA CYS A 52 -13.17 9.41 9.89
C CYS A 52 -11.92 10.17 10.32
N ILE A 53 -10.79 9.46 10.38
CA ILE A 53 -9.48 10.02 10.72
C ILE A 53 -8.61 9.97 9.47
N PHE A 54 -8.19 11.13 9.01
CA PHE A 54 -7.27 11.28 7.90
C PHE A 54 -5.88 11.51 8.46
N THR A 55 -4.91 10.71 8.04
CA THR A 55 -3.52 10.80 8.50
C THR A 55 -2.61 11.00 7.30
N SER A 56 -1.66 11.92 7.42
CA SER A 56 -0.60 12.09 6.43
C SER A 56 0.76 12.29 7.08
N ILE A 57 1.78 11.69 6.49
CA ILE A 57 3.19 11.91 6.85
C ILE A 57 3.85 12.63 5.68
N ILE A 58 4.46 13.78 5.98
CA ILE A 58 5.11 14.63 4.99
C ILE A 58 6.60 14.67 5.29
N TYR A 59 7.42 14.34 4.29
CA TYR A 59 8.88 14.31 4.40
C TYR A 59 9.54 14.95 3.18
N PRO A 60 10.52 15.86 3.33
CA PRO A 60 11.05 16.40 4.59
C PRO A 60 10.14 17.47 5.21
N VAL A 61 10.19 17.63 6.54
CA VAL A 61 9.36 18.58 7.32
C VAL A 61 9.86 20.05 7.22
N MET A 62 10.55 20.41 6.14
CA MET A 62 11.17 21.73 6.00
C MET A 62 10.27 22.69 5.22
N ASP A 63 10.27 23.96 5.62
CA ASP A 63 9.57 25.05 4.91
C ASP A 63 8.04 24.89 4.75
N ILE A 64 7.40 24.00 5.53
CA ILE A 64 5.94 23.82 5.53
C ILE A 64 5.26 25.08 6.08
N GLN A 65 4.34 25.65 5.30
CA GLN A 65 3.51 26.78 5.69
C GLN A 65 2.14 26.31 6.18
N SER A 66 1.49 25.43 5.42
CA SER A 66 0.20 24.84 5.82
C SER A 66 -0.06 23.52 5.11
N VAL A 67 -0.78 22.63 5.78
CA VAL A 67 -1.29 21.37 5.20
C VAL A 67 -2.81 21.44 5.26
N ARG A 68 -3.45 21.30 4.11
CA ARG A 68 -4.91 21.32 3.98
C ARG A 68 -5.40 20.06 3.31
N ILE A 69 -6.46 19.47 3.83
CA ILE A 69 -7.18 18.39 3.18
C ILE A 69 -8.34 18.97 2.39
N VAL A 70 -8.52 18.47 1.17
CA VAL A 70 -9.63 18.82 0.29
C VAL A 70 -10.46 17.57 0.07
N ILE A 71 -11.74 17.62 0.44
CA ILE A 71 -12.67 16.50 0.39
C ILE A 71 -13.83 16.86 -0.52
N THR A 72 -14.03 16.07 -1.57
CA THR A 72 -15.18 16.15 -2.47
C THR A 72 -16.27 15.21 -1.97
N VAL A 73 -17.38 15.80 -1.56
CA VAL A 73 -18.60 15.14 -1.07
C VAL A 73 -19.37 14.56 -2.27
N PRO A 74 -20.15 13.46 -2.13
CA PRO A 74 -20.93 12.86 -3.21
C PRO A 74 -21.84 13.83 -3.96
N ASN A 75 -22.30 14.90 -3.30
CA ASN A 75 -23.14 15.95 -3.90
C ASN A 75 -22.34 16.94 -4.79
N GLY A 76 -21.03 16.74 -4.94
CA GLY A 76 -20.12 17.60 -5.71
C GLY A 76 -19.58 18.81 -4.94
N SER A 77 -19.99 19.02 -3.68
CA SER A 77 -19.44 20.07 -2.82
C SER A 77 -18.03 19.73 -2.38
N VAL A 78 -17.22 20.77 -2.17
CA VAL A 78 -15.83 20.62 -1.73
C VAL A 78 -15.68 21.22 -0.34
N ILE A 79 -15.07 20.45 0.55
CA ILE A 79 -14.71 20.86 1.92
C ILE A 79 -13.18 20.98 1.95
N GLU A 80 -12.68 22.17 2.30
CA GLU A 80 -11.26 22.38 2.54
C GLU A 80 -11.05 22.70 4.02
N ALA A 81 -10.13 21.98 4.66
CA ALA A 81 -9.84 22.16 6.08
C ALA A 81 -8.33 22.03 6.37
N PRO A 82 -7.80 22.77 7.35
CA PRO A 82 -6.43 22.55 7.81
C PRO A 82 -6.31 21.21 8.54
N MET A 83 -5.16 20.54 8.37
CA MET A 83 -4.80 19.35 9.15
C MET A 83 -3.93 19.75 10.35
N ASP A 84 -4.17 19.12 11.50
CA ASP A 84 -3.45 19.39 12.73
C ASP A 84 -2.14 18.60 12.80
N TYR A 85 -1.05 19.27 13.16
CA TYR A 85 0.26 18.63 13.32
C TYR A 85 0.39 17.94 14.69
N CYS A 86 0.67 16.65 14.67
CA CYS A 86 1.02 15.85 15.85
C CYS A 86 2.55 15.75 16.01
N LEU A 87 3.02 15.65 17.26
CA LEU A 87 4.45 15.63 17.63
C LEU A 87 5.27 14.50 16.94
N ASP A 88 4.59 13.47 16.42
CA ASP A 88 5.20 12.32 15.73
C ASP A 88 5.43 12.54 14.22
N GLY A 89 5.32 13.78 13.72
CA GLY A 89 5.49 14.08 12.29
C GLY A 89 4.24 13.78 11.44
N LYS A 90 3.11 13.49 12.09
CA LYS A 90 1.82 13.17 11.44
C LYS A 90 0.93 14.40 11.39
N TYR A 91 0.30 14.62 10.25
CA TYR A 91 -0.81 15.55 10.09
C TYR A 91 -2.11 14.77 10.18
N VAL A 92 -3.01 15.18 11.07
CA VAL A 92 -4.26 14.47 11.35
C VAL A 92 -5.45 15.42 11.16
N PHE A 93 -6.51 14.91 10.55
CA PHE A 93 -7.78 15.59 10.46
C PHE A 93 -8.91 14.62 10.81
N GLN A 94 -9.84 15.03 11.66
CA GLN A 94 -10.96 14.20 12.09
C GLN A 94 -12.28 14.92 11.81
N VAL A 95 -13.20 14.24 11.13
CA VAL A 95 -14.52 14.80 10.79
C VAL A 95 -15.57 13.69 10.69
N ASN A 96 -16.84 14.06 10.86
CA ASN A 96 -17.97 13.15 10.75
C ASN A 96 -18.80 13.53 9.51
N PHE A 97 -19.13 12.55 8.68
CA PHE A 97 -19.92 12.75 7.46
C PHE A 97 -21.31 12.15 7.61
N GLN A 98 -22.34 12.82 7.09
CA GLN A 98 -23.73 12.34 7.14
C GLN A 98 -24.22 11.84 5.78
N ASP A 99 -23.76 12.47 4.69
CA ASP A 99 -24.23 12.12 3.35
C ASP A 99 -23.67 10.76 2.93
N LEU A 100 -24.52 9.91 2.37
CA LEU A 100 -24.13 8.60 1.87
C LEU A 100 -23.47 8.71 0.50
N GLY A 101 -22.50 7.84 0.23
CA GLY A 101 -21.88 7.69 -1.08
C GLY A 101 -20.35 7.65 -1.03
N LYS A 102 -19.76 7.77 -2.22
CA LYS A 102 -18.32 7.78 -2.42
C LYS A 102 -17.76 9.19 -2.29
N TYR A 103 -16.80 9.34 -1.41
CA TYR A 103 -16.05 10.58 -1.21
C TYR A 103 -14.70 10.46 -1.87
N TYR A 104 -14.17 11.60 -2.29
CA TYR A 104 -12.80 11.70 -2.77
C TYR A 104 -12.04 12.71 -1.93
N PHE A 105 -10.76 12.50 -1.71
CA PHE A 105 -9.94 13.49 -1.04
C PHE A 105 -8.51 13.51 -1.58
N PHE A 106 -7.86 14.64 -1.41
CA PHE A 106 -6.44 14.83 -1.63
C PHE A 106 -5.92 15.87 -0.64
N ILE A 107 -4.59 15.94 -0.52
CA ILE A 107 -3.92 16.83 0.43
C ILE A 107 -3.12 17.86 -0.34
N ASN A 108 -3.30 19.11 0.06
CA ASN A 108 -2.57 20.27 -0.40
C ASN A 108 -1.52 20.65 0.64
N LEU A 109 -0.26 20.68 0.22
CA LEU A 109 0.88 21.12 1.00
C LEU A 109 1.37 22.46 0.46
N ASP A 110 1.24 23.52 1.26
CA ASP A 110 1.79 24.84 0.93
C ASP A 110 3.14 25.02 1.63
N THR A 111 4.16 25.37 0.85
CA THR A 111 5.52 25.60 1.34
C THR A 111 5.95 27.04 1.09
N LYS A 112 6.74 27.59 2.01
CA LYS A 112 7.19 29.00 1.96
C LYS A 112 8.08 29.31 0.74
N LYS A 113 8.73 28.29 0.17
CA LYS A 113 9.76 28.45 -0.88
C LYS A 113 9.38 27.83 -2.21
N GLU A 114 8.76 26.66 -2.19
CA GLU A 114 8.51 25.86 -3.41
C GLU A 114 7.05 25.97 -3.89
N GLY A 115 6.16 26.57 -3.09
CA GLY A 115 4.75 26.76 -3.43
C GLY A 115 3.86 25.60 -3.02
N LEU A 116 2.79 25.39 -3.80
CA LEU A 116 1.71 24.43 -3.51
C LEU A 116 1.99 23.08 -4.20
N PHE A 117 1.96 22.01 -3.40
CA PHE A 117 2.01 20.63 -3.84
C PHE A 117 0.69 19.92 -3.54
N GLN A 118 0.35 18.96 -4.38
CA GLN A 118 -0.89 18.19 -4.27
C GLN A 118 -0.56 16.70 -4.27
N SER A 119 -1.24 15.93 -3.40
CA SER A 119 -1.19 14.48 -3.41
C SER A 119 -2.07 13.87 -4.53
N SER A 120 -1.99 12.56 -4.69
CA SER A 120 -2.99 11.82 -5.47
C SER A 120 -4.39 11.92 -4.88
N LEU A 121 -5.36 11.55 -5.72
CA LEU A 121 -6.76 11.45 -5.35
C LEU A 121 -7.05 10.09 -4.73
N TYR A 122 -7.46 10.10 -3.47
CA TYR A 122 -7.91 8.94 -2.72
C TYR A 122 -9.43 8.92 -2.61
N SER A 123 -10.02 7.79 -2.24
CA SER A 123 -11.47 7.68 -2.03
C SER A 123 -11.84 6.82 -0.84
N PHE A 124 -12.95 7.15 -0.21
CA PHE A 124 -13.56 6.39 0.90
C PHE A 124 -15.08 6.41 0.78
N TRP A 125 -15.76 5.60 1.59
CA TRP A 125 -17.21 5.44 1.50
C TRP A 125 -17.90 5.75 2.81
N ILE A 126 -19.02 6.46 2.73
CA ILE A 126 -20.00 6.54 3.80
C ILE A 126 -21.23 5.75 3.36
N SER A 127 -21.51 4.64 4.02
CA SER A 127 -22.70 3.82 3.70
C SER A 127 -23.53 3.56 4.95
N SER A 128 -24.85 3.53 4.76
CA SER A 128 -25.80 3.05 5.78
C SER A 128 -25.98 1.53 5.73
N SER A 129 -25.49 0.88 4.67
CA SER A 129 -25.61 -0.56 4.41
C SER A 129 -24.40 -1.38 4.85
N TYR A 130 -23.45 -0.77 5.56
CA TYR A 130 -22.40 -1.51 6.26
C TYR A 130 -22.98 -2.08 7.57
N LEU A 131 -24.07 -2.86 7.48
CA LEU A 131 -24.16 -3.96 8.43
C LEU A 131 -23.00 -4.89 8.06
N ASP A 132 -22.28 -5.29 9.09
CA ASP A 132 -21.29 -6.35 9.07
C ASP A 132 -21.78 -7.24 10.21
N LYS A 133 -22.81 -8.03 9.88
CA LYS A 133 -23.70 -8.67 10.84
C LYS A 133 -22.99 -9.74 11.64
N ASP A 134 -21.95 -10.35 11.08
CA ASP A 134 -21.07 -11.30 11.75
C ASP A 134 -19.69 -10.70 12.16
N SER A 135 -19.45 -9.43 11.84
CA SER A 135 -18.31 -8.63 12.32
C SER A 135 -16.95 -9.10 11.79
N ASP A 136 -16.91 -9.53 10.54
CA ASP A 136 -15.73 -10.08 9.86
C ASP A 136 -15.01 -9.07 8.94
N MET A 137 -15.47 -7.82 8.95
CA MET A 137 -15.02 -6.69 8.14
C MET A 137 -15.48 -6.72 6.67
N LEU A 138 -16.29 -7.70 6.26
CA LEU A 138 -17.05 -7.66 5.03
C LEU A 138 -18.41 -6.97 5.27
N PRO A 139 -18.88 -6.13 4.34
CA PRO A 139 -20.25 -5.63 4.39
C PRO A 139 -21.28 -6.70 3.96
N ASP A 140 -22.41 -6.78 4.64
CA ASP A 140 -23.56 -7.65 4.31
C ASP A 140 -23.95 -7.55 2.82
N GLU A 141 -23.99 -6.34 2.25
CA GLU A 141 -24.33 -6.15 0.83
C GLU A 141 -23.27 -6.71 -0.12
N TRP A 142 -22.00 -6.69 0.27
CA TRP A 142 -20.92 -7.27 -0.52
C TRP A 142 -21.01 -8.79 -0.47
N GLU A 143 -21.26 -9.34 0.71
CA GLU A 143 -21.50 -10.76 0.90
C GLU A 143 -22.71 -11.24 0.10
N GLU A 144 -23.87 -10.57 0.21
CA GLU A 144 -25.07 -10.89 -0.57
C GLU A 144 -24.81 -10.83 -2.08
N LYS A 145 -24.02 -9.85 -2.55
CA LYS A 145 -23.69 -9.69 -3.96
C LYS A 145 -22.86 -10.86 -4.51
N PHE A 146 -21.94 -11.39 -3.72
CA PHE A 146 -21.09 -12.52 -4.10
C PHE A 146 -21.62 -13.88 -3.61
N GLY A 147 -22.76 -13.88 -2.93
CA GLY A 147 -23.43 -15.09 -2.43
C GLY A 147 -22.76 -15.69 -1.19
N PHE A 148 -22.02 -14.89 -0.44
CA PHE A 148 -21.48 -15.21 0.88
C PHE A 148 -22.57 -15.07 1.96
N ASN A 149 -22.27 -15.54 3.17
CA ASN A 149 -23.27 -15.66 4.23
C ASN A 149 -23.03 -14.62 5.31
N ILE A 150 -23.88 -13.58 5.31
CA ILE A 150 -23.92 -12.46 6.27
C ILE A 150 -24.00 -12.83 7.77
N GLU A 151 -24.06 -14.11 8.12
CA GLU A 151 -24.05 -14.58 9.52
C GLU A 151 -22.81 -15.45 9.83
N ASN A 152 -21.87 -15.57 8.90
CA ASN A 152 -20.73 -16.47 8.97
C ASN A 152 -19.39 -15.77 8.70
N SER A 153 -18.83 -15.22 9.77
CA SER A 153 -17.55 -14.48 9.76
C SER A 153 -16.33 -15.25 9.25
N ASP A 154 -16.44 -16.58 9.12
CA ASP A 154 -15.35 -17.40 8.61
C ASP A 154 -15.16 -17.20 7.10
N ASP A 155 -16.17 -16.73 6.36
CA ASP A 155 -16.07 -16.58 4.91
C ASP A 155 -15.17 -15.41 4.47
N ALA A 156 -14.97 -14.36 5.28
CA ALA A 156 -13.90 -13.39 5.10
C ALA A 156 -12.52 -14.01 4.88
N TYR A 157 -12.23 -15.14 5.54
CA TYR A 157 -10.91 -15.78 5.53
C TYR A 157 -10.79 -16.91 4.50
N ILE A 158 -11.86 -17.20 3.76
CA ILE A 158 -11.87 -18.23 2.72
C ILE A 158 -11.38 -17.63 1.41
N ASP A 159 -10.59 -18.41 0.68
CA ASP A 159 -10.22 -18.17 -0.71
C ASP A 159 -11.26 -18.90 -1.58
N SER A 160 -12.29 -18.17 -2.02
CA SER A 160 -13.47 -18.78 -2.64
C SER A 160 -13.23 -19.24 -4.07
N ASP A 161 -12.28 -18.62 -4.78
CA ASP A 161 -11.94 -18.93 -6.16
C ASP A 161 -10.58 -19.64 -6.33
N ASN A 162 -9.91 -19.93 -5.21
CA ASN A 162 -8.63 -20.61 -5.11
C ASN A 162 -7.50 -19.90 -5.86
N ASP A 163 -7.50 -18.57 -5.89
CA ASP A 163 -6.42 -17.79 -6.50
C ASP A 163 -5.35 -17.31 -5.51
N GLY A 164 -5.56 -17.62 -4.24
CA GLY A 164 -4.65 -17.39 -3.14
C GLY A 164 -4.98 -16.16 -2.31
N TYR A 165 -6.04 -15.42 -2.61
CA TYR A 165 -6.49 -14.29 -1.81
C TYR A 165 -7.75 -14.67 -1.04
N THR A 166 -7.84 -14.21 0.20
CA THR A 166 -9.07 -14.36 0.99
C THR A 166 -10.12 -13.34 0.54
N ASN A 167 -11.41 -13.67 0.71
CA ASN A 167 -12.51 -12.78 0.38
C ASN A 167 -12.33 -11.36 0.97
N LEU A 168 -11.79 -11.25 2.19
CA LEU A 168 -11.48 -9.97 2.84
C LEU A 168 -10.34 -9.22 2.18
N GLU A 169 -9.26 -9.91 1.79
CA GLU A 169 -8.17 -9.29 1.05
C GLU A 169 -8.67 -8.77 -0.31
N GLU A 170 -9.50 -9.55 -0.97
CA GLU A 170 -10.11 -9.17 -2.25
C GLU A 170 -11.09 -8.01 -2.13
N TYR A 171 -11.88 -7.96 -1.05
CA TYR A 171 -12.70 -6.80 -0.72
C TYR A 171 -11.85 -5.53 -0.60
N ARG A 172 -10.72 -5.60 0.11
CA ARG A 172 -9.79 -4.48 0.30
C ARG A 172 -9.07 -4.08 -1.00
N MET A 173 -8.77 -5.05 -1.86
CA MET A 173 -8.15 -4.83 -3.17
C MET A 173 -9.17 -4.47 -4.25
N ASN A 174 -10.46 -4.50 -3.92
CA ASN A 174 -11.57 -4.26 -4.85
C ASN A 174 -11.52 -5.21 -6.07
N THR A 175 -11.11 -6.46 -5.84
CA THR A 175 -11.11 -7.56 -6.83
C THR A 175 -12.38 -8.39 -6.72
N ASN A 176 -12.53 -9.40 -7.59
CA ASN A 176 -13.73 -10.23 -7.64
C ASN A 176 -13.45 -11.60 -7.00
N PRO A 177 -14.09 -11.91 -5.85
CA PRO A 177 -13.80 -13.11 -5.05
C PRO A 177 -14.28 -14.44 -5.64
N LEU A 178 -14.95 -14.38 -6.78
CA LEU A 178 -15.42 -15.56 -7.50
C LEU A 178 -14.64 -15.77 -8.81
N LYS A 179 -13.66 -14.93 -9.11
CA LYS A 179 -12.96 -14.93 -10.39
C LYS A 179 -11.48 -15.15 -10.18
N ASN A 180 -11.10 -16.41 -10.34
CA ASN A 180 -9.72 -16.84 -10.22
C ASN A 180 -8.77 -16.03 -11.14
N ASN A 181 -7.97 -15.15 -10.54
CA ASN A 181 -7.00 -14.33 -11.25
C ASN A 181 -5.57 -14.67 -10.83
N ILE A 182 -5.24 -15.96 -10.66
CA ILE A 182 -3.91 -16.46 -10.18
C ILE A 182 -2.73 -15.73 -10.83
N ILE A 183 -2.81 -15.41 -12.13
CA ILE A 183 -1.69 -14.75 -12.82
C ILE A 183 -1.56 -13.29 -12.39
N GLU A 184 -2.65 -12.53 -12.36
CA GLU A 184 -2.65 -11.11 -11.97
C GLU A 184 -2.29 -10.96 -10.49
N ASN A 185 -2.94 -11.76 -9.65
CA ASN A 185 -2.77 -11.84 -8.20
C ASN A 185 -1.42 -12.46 -7.79
N GLY A 186 -0.88 -13.37 -8.60
CA GLY A 186 0.42 -14.00 -8.38
C GLY A 186 1.59 -13.01 -8.46
N TRP A 187 1.53 -12.01 -9.35
CA TRP A 187 2.57 -10.98 -9.43
C TRP A 187 2.61 -10.09 -8.18
N TYR A 188 1.45 -9.77 -7.59
CA TYR A 188 1.37 -8.99 -6.35
C TYR A 188 1.97 -9.73 -5.14
N LYS A 189 1.73 -11.04 -5.02
CA LYS A 189 2.38 -11.85 -3.97
C LYS A 189 3.88 -11.99 -4.16
N LEU A 190 4.33 -12.08 -5.42
CA LEU A 190 5.75 -12.22 -5.72
C LEU A 190 6.51 -10.93 -5.42
N SER A 191 5.91 -9.77 -5.67
CA SER A 191 6.51 -8.46 -5.35
C SER A 191 6.58 -8.23 -3.84
N GLU A 192 5.53 -8.55 -3.08
CA GLU A 192 5.54 -8.44 -1.61
C GLU A 192 6.62 -9.35 -0.97
N LYS A 193 6.80 -10.56 -1.51
CA LYS A 193 7.79 -11.53 -1.00
C LYS A 193 9.17 -11.44 -1.68
N GLN A 194 9.37 -10.48 -2.59
CA GLN A 194 10.60 -10.34 -3.37
C GLN A 194 11.84 -10.17 -2.48
N MET A 195 11.70 -9.48 -1.34
CA MET A 195 12.78 -9.29 -0.38
C MET A 195 13.26 -10.61 0.23
N TYR A 196 12.34 -11.48 0.68
CA TYR A 196 12.68 -12.79 1.25
C TYR A 196 13.31 -13.72 0.22
N LEU A 197 12.81 -13.70 -1.01
CA LEU A 197 13.36 -14.51 -2.10
C LEU A 197 14.80 -14.07 -2.41
N SER A 198 15.05 -12.76 -2.44
CA SER A 198 16.37 -12.18 -2.69
C SER A 198 17.38 -12.50 -1.59
N ILE A 199 16.97 -12.40 -0.32
CA ILE A 199 17.81 -12.74 0.84
C ILE A 199 18.14 -14.24 0.86
N SER A 200 17.16 -15.10 0.60
CA SER A 200 17.35 -16.56 0.56
C SER A 200 18.31 -16.99 -0.55
N PHE A 201 18.19 -16.37 -1.72
CA PHE A 201 19.10 -16.60 -2.84
C PHE A 201 20.53 -16.13 -2.51
N LEU A 202 20.68 -14.95 -1.90
CA LEU A 202 21.97 -14.43 -1.48
C LEU A 202 22.66 -15.35 -0.46
N LEU A 203 21.92 -15.82 0.55
CA LEU A 203 22.41 -16.78 1.54
C LEU A 203 22.87 -18.09 0.88
N PHE A 204 22.08 -18.61 -0.06
CA PHE A 204 22.44 -19.81 -0.81
C PHE A 204 23.74 -19.62 -1.61
N CYS A 205 23.90 -18.49 -2.32
CA CYS A 205 25.13 -18.17 -3.04
C CYS A 205 26.34 -18.05 -2.09
N ILE A 206 26.17 -17.45 -0.92
CA ILE A 206 27.23 -17.33 0.10
C ILE A 206 27.67 -18.72 0.59
N LEU A 207 26.72 -19.60 0.93
CA LEU A 207 27.02 -20.97 1.36
C LEU A 207 27.73 -21.77 0.26
N PHE A 208 27.29 -21.60 -0.99
CA PHE A 208 27.93 -22.25 -2.14
C PHE A 208 29.37 -21.77 -2.33
N LEU A 209 29.63 -20.47 -2.19
CA LEU A 209 30.98 -19.90 -2.26
C LEU A 209 31.88 -20.39 -1.13
N PHE A 210 31.38 -20.48 0.11
CA PHE A 210 32.14 -21.03 1.23
C PHE A 210 32.46 -22.51 1.04
N SER A 211 31.49 -23.31 0.58
CA SER A 211 31.69 -24.72 0.25
C SER A 211 32.76 -24.90 -0.83
N TRP A 212 32.66 -24.14 -1.92
CA TRP A 212 33.65 -24.19 -3.01
C TRP A 212 35.04 -23.74 -2.54
N TYR A 213 35.13 -22.70 -1.72
CA TYR A 213 36.40 -22.22 -1.18
C TYR A 213 37.03 -23.23 -0.20
N GLY A 214 36.22 -23.93 0.60
CA GLY A 214 36.67 -25.00 1.49
C GLY A 214 37.32 -26.16 0.74
N VAL A 215 36.65 -26.68 -0.30
CA VAL A 215 37.16 -27.81 -1.11
C VAL A 215 38.50 -27.49 -1.79
N ARG A 216 38.75 -26.23 -2.16
CA ARG A 216 40.00 -25.82 -2.82
C ARG A 216 41.21 -25.71 -1.87
N ARG A 217 41.02 -25.63 -0.56
CA ARG A 217 42.13 -25.58 0.42
C ARG A 217 42.76 -26.95 0.68
N GLU A 218 42.06 -28.05 0.39
CA GLU A 218 42.56 -29.41 0.61
C GLU A 218 43.48 -29.92 -0.52
N THR A 219 43.57 -29.19 -1.64
CA THR A 219 44.34 -29.57 -2.83
C THR A 219 45.66 -28.80 -3.03
N THR A 220 46.16 -28.11 -2.00
CA THR A 220 47.48 -27.44 -1.98
C THR A 220 48.29 -27.91 -0.79
#